data_AF-A0A662PJ30-F1
#
_entry.id   AF-A0A662PJ30-F1
#
_cell.length_a   1.000
_cell.length_b   1.000
_cell.length_c   1.000
_cell.angle_alpha   90.00
_cell.angle_beta   90.00
_cell.angle_gamma   90.00
#
_symmetry.space_group_name_H-M   'P 1'
#
loop_
_entity.id
_entity.type
_entity.pdbx_description
1 polymer ?
#
loop_
_entity_poly.entity_id
_entity_poly.type
_entity_poly.pdbx_seq_one_letter_code
_entity_poly.pdbx_strand_id
1 'polypeptide(L)'
;MAKKKDKIKRKKERKTKLQKKMERKKLQKSFLYQKRKIIYSGLIVFIIILCCFLFYNYNEVKKEWENTVGLGDTITINYIGVYENEYPFFSSIVDENATWETELDDSHRYNPLKYRVGYVYDKGIERALEKIDKHFLGKKVGDIVTFNIRSEDIFISGDPAPYYELPEIIELNRVESTDLNASMPISQFTQVFKTPKEGEIIDTAFGKAVVAKIDEENVYIEFVSKVGEEFYSKYGKAVVEEINEEENKIYIKHDPEIGATTIINIYGQYLPVEIADLTDEKIKVKILKYIKMKAKIEELVKYNKEWIIEEGDQVLVDYTGKLENGEVFDTTYRSIADDNATKKAESFQKKYEYKPLKINTVEYAEVELLKAFEEQLLGMEVGEEKTIKLTPEEAYGNYKEEKVKHIKTVDEVPIKETIMKERDIPEKEFREKYGEPMVGGEINTEYGKADILEITSEGNVKIKQKTVNEEIVLKYFKAKLLNETEESFTIERIFEPKLNTKNGTAFVKEEDGKFIITLDTQNLKIGDRMYTEYGSGKVIEINENEIVVDTNHPLAGKTLIFNVKIVEIRKHITQ
;
A
#
# COMPACT_ATOMS: atom_id res chain seq x y z
N MET A 1 55.72 -83.58 67.35
CA MET A 1 56.16 -83.29 65.96
C MET A 1 55.03 -83.35 64.91
N ALA A 2 54.10 -84.31 64.96
CA ALA A 2 53.02 -84.47 63.97
C ALA A 2 52.10 -83.22 63.80
N LYS A 3 51.67 -82.57 64.90
CA LYS A 3 50.84 -81.35 64.86
C LYS A 3 51.52 -80.15 64.16
N LYS A 4 52.86 -80.07 64.18
CA LYS A 4 53.63 -78.97 63.54
C LYS A 4 53.73 -79.16 62.02
N LYS A 5 53.90 -80.41 61.56
CA LYS A 5 53.86 -80.77 60.12
C LYS A 5 52.48 -80.51 59.51
N ASP A 6 51.39 -80.87 60.20
CA ASP A 6 50.03 -80.66 59.69
C ASP A 6 49.65 -79.17 59.60
N LYS A 7 50.09 -78.35 60.56
CA LYS A 7 49.90 -76.89 60.53
C LYS A 7 50.66 -76.22 59.36
N ILE A 8 51.87 -76.71 59.03
CA ILE A 8 52.65 -76.24 57.87
C ILE A 8 51.99 -76.66 56.55
N LYS A 9 51.48 -77.90 56.46
CA LYS A 9 50.75 -78.40 55.28
C LYS A 9 49.49 -77.57 55.01
N ARG A 10 48.65 -77.34 56.02
CA ARG A 10 47.45 -76.47 55.92
C ARG A 10 47.80 -75.03 55.55
N LYS A 11 48.93 -74.50 56.04
CA LYS A 11 49.39 -73.13 55.70
C LYS A 11 49.87 -73.05 54.24
N LYS A 12 50.58 -74.07 53.73
CA LYS A 12 50.92 -74.20 52.31
C LYS A 12 49.67 -74.30 51.43
N GLU A 13 48.74 -75.19 51.76
CA GLU A 13 47.47 -75.35 51.03
C GLU A 13 46.63 -74.07 51.01
N ARG A 14 46.54 -73.36 52.15
CA ARG A 14 45.90 -72.03 52.20
C ARG A 14 46.60 -71.01 51.32
N LYS A 15 47.94 -70.97 51.32
CA LYS A 15 48.73 -70.07 50.47
C LYS A 15 48.52 -70.37 48.98
N THR A 16 48.51 -71.65 48.59
CA THR A 16 48.22 -72.09 47.22
C THR A 16 46.77 -71.78 46.80
N LYS A 17 45.78 -71.99 47.69
CA LYS A 17 44.39 -71.58 47.43
C LYS A 17 44.25 -70.07 47.28
N LEU A 18 44.95 -69.28 48.10
CA LEU A 18 44.97 -67.82 48.02
C LEU A 18 45.61 -67.36 46.70
N GLN A 19 46.71 -67.98 46.29
CA GLN A 19 47.41 -67.70 45.04
C GLN A 19 46.53 -68.00 43.81
N LYS A 20 45.89 -69.19 43.77
CA LYS A 20 44.90 -69.52 42.73
C LYS A 20 43.71 -68.56 42.71
N LYS A 21 43.25 -68.09 43.88
CA LYS A 21 42.17 -67.08 43.97
C LYS A 21 42.61 -65.71 43.44
N MET A 22 43.85 -65.30 43.72
CA MET A 22 44.44 -64.07 43.17
C MET A 22 44.63 -64.16 41.66
N GLU A 23 45.11 -65.29 41.14
CA GLU A 23 45.23 -65.53 39.70
C GLU A 23 43.87 -65.50 39.00
N ARG A 24 42.84 -66.15 39.56
CA ARG A 24 41.47 -66.07 39.03
C ARG A 24 40.93 -64.64 39.00
N LYS A 25 41.18 -63.85 40.06
CA LYS A 25 40.79 -62.43 40.09
C LYS A 25 41.56 -61.59 39.06
N LYS A 26 42.85 -61.85 38.85
CA LYS A 26 43.65 -61.19 37.79
C LYS A 26 43.11 -61.53 36.40
N LEU A 27 42.78 -62.80 36.16
CA LEU A 27 42.21 -63.26 34.89
C LEU A 27 40.83 -62.62 34.62
N GLN A 28 39.96 -62.57 35.64
CA GLN A 28 38.65 -61.90 35.53
C GLN A 28 38.79 -60.40 35.23
N LYS A 29 39.71 -59.70 35.91
CA LYS A 29 39.99 -58.28 35.62
C LYS A 29 40.52 -58.09 34.19
N SER A 30 41.42 -58.96 33.74
CA SER A 30 41.95 -58.95 32.36
C SER A 30 40.84 -59.17 31.33
N PHE A 31 39.92 -60.10 31.59
CA PHE A 31 38.78 -60.37 30.71
C PHE A 31 37.80 -59.19 30.66
N LEU A 32 37.47 -58.59 31.82
CA LEU A 32 36.66 -57.38 31.90
C LEU A 32 37.31 -56.20 31.16
N TYR A 33 38.63 -56.04 31.27
CA TYR A 33 39.38 -55.02 30.55
C TYR A 33 39.33 -55.24 29.03
N GLN A 34 39.53 -56.47 28.55
CA GLN A 34 39.39 -56.81 27.13
C GLN A 34 37.97 -56.59 26.63
N LYS A 35 36.95 -56.99 27.38
CA LYS A 35 35.54 -56.77 27.02
C LYS A 35 35.23 -55.27 26.91
N ARG A 36 35.67 -54.45 27.87
CA ARG A 36 35.54 -52.99 27.81
C ARG A 36 36.28 -52.41 26.61
N LYS A 37 37.51 -52.86 26.35
CA LYS A 37 38.30 -52.41 25.20
C LYS A 37 37.57 -52.70 23.88
N ILE A 38 37.01 -53.90 23.71
CA ILE A 38 36.20 -54.27 22.52
C ILE A 38 34.95 -53.39 22.42
N ILE A 39 34.23 -53.16 23.51
CA ILE A 39 33.05 -52.29 23.53
C ILE A 39 33.42 -50.85 23.14
N TYR A 40 34.50 -50.29 23.72
CA TYR A 40 34.96 -48.94 23.38
C TYR A 40 35.46 -48.85 21.95
N SER A 41 36.21 -49.84 21.45
CA SER A 41 36.62 -49.90 20.04
C SER A 41 35.42 -50.00 19.10
N GLY A 42 34.40 -50.79 19.45
CA GLY A 42 33.16 -50.87 18.68
C GLY A 42 32.37 -49.55 18.69
N LEU A 43 32.30 -48.87 19.84
CA LEU A 43 31.66 -47.56 19.96
C LEU A 43 32.37 -46.49 19.13
N ILE A 44 33.71 -46.49 19.14
CA ILE A 44 34.52 -45.56 18.32
C ILE A 44 34.24 -45.80 16.83
N VAL A 45 34.22 -47.06 16.38
CA VAL A 45 33.89 -47.41 14.99
C VAL A 45 32.47 -46.97 14.64
N PHE A 46 31.50 -47.17 15.53
CA PHE A 46 30.12 -46.72 15.32
C PHE A 46 30.01 -45.20 15.21
N ILE A 47 30.70 -44.44 16.08
CA ILE A 47 30.74 -42.97 16.00
C ILE A 47 31.38 -42.52 14.69
N ILE A 48 32.48 -43.14 14.25
CA ILE A 48 33.12 -42.83 12.97
C ILE A 48 32.15 -43.07 11.81
N ILE A 49 31.46 -44.22 11.79
CA ILE A 49 30.45 -44.53 10.75
C ILE A 49 29.32 -43.49 10.76
N LEU A 50 28.81 -43.12 11.94
CA LEU A 50 27.77 -42.10 12.09
C LEU A 50 28.24 -40.72 11.61
N CYS A 51 29.46 -40.30 11.97
CA CYS A 51 30.06 -39.06 11.49
C CYS A 51 30.28 -39.07 9.98
N CYS A 52 30.75 -40.18 9.41
CA CYS A 52 30.88 -40.33 7.95
C CYS A 52 29.52 -40.27 7.26
N PHE A 53 28.48 -40.89 7.83
CA PHE A 53 27.12 -40.82 7.30
C PHE A 53 26.54 -39.41 7.38
N LEU A 54 26.72 -38.70 8.50
CA LEU A 54 26.32 -37.30 8.65
C LEU A 54 27.08 -36.38 7.69
N PHE A 55 28.39 -36.58 7.52
CA PHE A 55 29.22 -35.81 6.59
C PHE A 55 28.83 -36.08 5.13
N TYR A 56 28.55 -37.33 4.78
CA TYR A 56 28.06 -37.70 3.45
C TYR A 56 26.71 -37.03 3.15
N ASN A 57 25.74 -37.15 4.07
CA ASN A 57 24.44 -36.49 3.90
C ASN A 57 24.56 -34.96 3.86
N TYR A 58 25.42 -34.37 4.71
CA TYR A 58 25.69 -32.93 4.66
C TYR A 58 26.24 -32.51 3.30
N ASN A 59 27.19 -33.26 2.73
CA ASN A 59 27.74 -32.95 1.41
C ASN A 59 26.72 -33.14 0.28
N GLU A 60 25.87 -34.17 0.35
CA GLU A 60 24.79 -34.35 -0.62
C GLU A 60 23.76 -33.22 -0.55
N VAL A 61 23.29 -32.87 0.65
CA VAL A 61 22.37 -31.73 0.87
C VAL A 61 23.02 -30.42 0.44
N LYS A 62 24.30 -30.20 0.77
CA LYS A 62 25.05 -29.01 0.37
C LYS A 62 25.18 -28.94 -1.15
N LYS A 63 25.51 -30.06 -1.82
CA LYS A 63 25.61 -30.14 -3.27
C LYS A 63 24.25 -29.89 -3.93
N GLU A 64 23.16 -30.36 -3.33
CA GLU A 64 21.81 -30.08 -3.81
C GLU A 64 21.47 -28.59 -3.66
N TRP A 65 21.81 -27.97 -2.53
CA TRP A 65 21.61 -26.54 -2.26
C TRP A 65 22.47 -25.61 -3.15
N GLU A 66 23.74 -25.94 -3.38
CA GLU A 66 24.64 -25.17 -4.26
C GLU A 66 24.18 -25.19 -5.72
N ASN A 67 23.43 -26.21 -6.13
CA ASN A 67 22.98 -26.40 -7.51
C ASN A 67 21.53 -26.00 -7.76
N THR A 68 20.81 -25.53 -6.73
CA THR A 68 19.42 -25.11 -6.85
C THR A 68 19.25 -23.63 -6.49
N VAL A 69 18.30 -22.99 -7.16
CA VAL A 69 17.93 -21.59 -6.91
C VAL A 69 17.23 -21.48 -5.55
N GLY A 70 17.77 -20.64 -4.68
CA GLY A 70 17.18 -20.21 -3.42
C GLY A 70 16.84 -18.72 -3.42
N LEU A 71 16.25 -18.25 -2.33
CA LEU A 71 16.03 -16.82 -2.09
C LEU A 71 17.37 -16.08 -2.07
N GLY A 72 17.44 -14.96 -2.78
CA GLY A 72 18.62 -14.11 -2.89
C GLY A 72 19.55 -14.40 -4.02
N ASP A 73 19.51 -15.63 -4.51
CA ASP A 73 20.33 -16.02 -5.64
C ASP A 73 20.01 -15.14 -6.85
N THR A 74 21.05 -14.82 -7.61
CA THR A 74 20.90 -14.13 -8.89
C THR A 74 20.94 -15.18 -10.00
N ILE A 75 19.89 -15.22 -10.80
CA ILE A 75 19.80 -16.05 -12.00
C ILE A 75 19.95 -15.19 -13.25
N THR A 76 20.66 -15.71 -14.24
CA THR A 76 20.65 -15.18 -15.61
C THR A 76 19.71 -16.05 -16.43
N ILE A 77 18.66 -15.47 -17.01
CA ILE A 77 17.66 -16.19 -17.79
C ILE A 77 17.62 -15.75 -19.25
N ASN A 78 17.54 -16.73 -20.14
CA ASN A 78 17.08 -16.55 -21.51
C ASN A 78 15.57 -16.74 -21.54
N TYR A 79 14.82 -15.92 -22.26
CA TYR A 79 13.36 -16.00 -22.24
C TYR A 79 12.72 -15.57 -23.55
N ILE A 80 11.52 -16.10 -23.77
CA ILE A 80 10.58 -15.67 -24.82
C ILE A 80 9.23 -15.47 -24.14
N GLY A 81 8.65 -14.28 -24.30
CA GLY A 81 7.31 -13.92 -23.91
C GLY A 81 6.45 -13.62 -25.14
N VAL A 82 5.25 -14.17 -25.17
CA VAL A 82 4.23 -13.91 -26.19
C VAL A 82 2.91 -13.55 -25.51
N TYR A 83 2.11 -12.71 -26.16
CA TYR A 83 0.75 -12.43 -25.72
C TYR A 83 -0.18 -13.61 -25.99
N GLU A 84 -1.43 -13.53 -25.52
CA GLU A 84 -2.47 -14.55 -25.74
C GLU A 84 -2.76 -14.85 -27.22
N ASN A 85 -2.52 -13.88 -28.11
CA ASN A 85 -2.64 -14.02 -29.56
C ASN A 85 -1.33 -14.50 -30.22
N GLU A 86 -0.37 -14.99 -29.44
CA GLU A 86 0.96 -15.45 -29.86
C GLU A 86 1.86 -14.36 -30.47
N TYR A 87 1.43 -13.08 -30.43
CA TYR A 87 2.27 -11.97 -30.85
C TYR A 87 3.47 -11.82 -29.90
N PRO A 88 4.70 -11.66 -30.41
CA PRO A 88 5.89 -11.56 -29.57
C PRO A 88 5.82 -10.30 -28.69
N PHE A 89 5.97 -10.50 -27.38
CA PHE A 89 6.01 -9.40 -26.42
C PHE A 89 7.46 -8.96 -26.16
N PHE A 90 8.29 -9.89 -25.72
CA PHE A 90 9.68 -9.63 -25.37
C PHE A 90 10.50 -10.91 -25.44
N SER A 91 11.74 -10.80 -25.88
CA SER A 91 12.64 -11.95 -26.00
C SER A 91 14.07 -11.52 -25.73
N SER A 92 14.86 -12.39 -25.10
CA SER A 92 16.31 -12.23 -25.00
C SER A 92 17.04 -12.77 -26.24
N ILE A 93 16.30 -13.27 -27.24
CA ILE A 93 16.81 -13.97 -28.43
C ILE A 93 16.93 -13.02 -29.64
N VAL A 94 18.06 -13.06 -30.36
CA VAL A 94 18.39 -12.32 -31.59
C VAL A 94 17.66 -12.95 -32.78
N ASP A 95 16.34 -12.87 -32.75
CA ASP A 95 15.49 -13.22 -33.87
C ASP A 95 14.27 -12.28 -33.85
N GLU A 96 14.14 -11.45 -34.87
CA GLU A 96 13.01 -10.53 -35.04
C GLU A 96 11.66 -11.27 -35.20
N ASN A 97 11.72 -12.57 -35.50
CA ASN A 97 10.58 -13.47 -35.61
C ASN A 97 10.54 -14.53 -34.50
N ALA A 98 11.16 -14.28 -33.34
CA ALA A 98 11.11 -15.21 -32.22
C ALA A 98 9.65 -15.54 -31.86
N THR A 99 9.31 -16.83 -31.93
CA THR A 99 7.98 -17.34 -31.61
C THR A 99 8.02 -18.14 -30.31
N TRP A 100 6.85 -18.53 -29.81
CA TRP A 100 6.74 -19.45 -28.69
C TRP A 100 7.54 -20.76 -28.89
N GLU A 101 7.77 -21.21 -30.11
CA GLU A 101 8.50 -22.45 -30.42
C GLU A 101 10.02 -22.26 -30.57
N THR A 102 10.51 -21.01 -30.66
CA THR A 102 11.95 -20.71 -30.81
C THR A 102 12.76 -21.27 -29.63
N GLU A 103 13.87 -21.97 -29.91
CA GLU A 103 14.72 -22.58 -28.88
C GLU A 103 15.46 -21.51 -28.07
N LEU A 104 15.57 -21.72 -26.75
CA LEU A 104 16.32 -20.85 -25.84
C LEU A 104 17.78 -21.30 -25.76
N ASP A 105 18.50 -21.17 -26.87
CA ASP A 105 19.90 -21.54 -26.95
C ASP A 105 20.87 -20.35 -26.94
N ASP A 106 22.15 -20.67 -26.75
CA ASP A 106 23.20 -19.69 -26.55
C ASP A 106 23.62 -18.92 -27.81
N SER A 107 23.25 -19.42 -28.99
CA SER A 107 23.74 -18.95 -30.28
C SER A 107 22.98 -17.74 -30.82
N HIS A 108 21.81 -17.47 -30.26
CA HIS A 108 20.93 -16.39 -30.66
C HIS A 108 20.69 -15.39 -29.51
N ARG A 109 21.70 -14.98 -28.72
CA ARG A 109 21.46 -14.12 -27.53
C ARG A 109 21.74 -12.64 -27.76
N TYR A 110 20.79 -11.78 -27.39
CA TYR A 110 20.96 -10.33 -27.47
C TYR A 110 21.31 -9.72 -26.10
N ASN A 111 20.48 -10.01 -25.09
CA ASN A 111 20.67 -9.49 -23.73
C ASN A 111 19.89 -10.37 -22.73
N PRO A 112 20.52 -11.39 -22.13
CA PRO A 112 19.85 -12.22 -21.14
C PRO A 112 19.48 -11.40 -19.88
N LEU A 113 18.36 -11.73 -19.25
CA LEU A 113 17.88 -11.00 -18.08
C LEU A 113 18.56 -11.52 -16.81
N LYS A 114 19.16 -10.62 -16.03
CA LYS A 114 19.66 -10.93 -14.68
C LYS A 114 18.58 -10.59 -13.66
N TYR A 115 18.12 -11.59 -12.92
CA TYR A 115 17.04 -11.47 -11.96
C TYR A 115 17.47 -12.01 -10.60
N ARG A 116 17.20 -11.26 -9.53
CA ARG A 116 17.51 -11.69 -8.16
C ARG A 116 16.22 -12.12 -7.46
N VAL A 117 16.18 -13.38 -7.05
CA VAL A 117 14.98 -13.99 -6.49
C VAL A 117 14.70 -13.44 -5.08
N GLY A 118 13.46 -13.09 -4.77
CA GLY A 118 13.06 -12.52 -3.48
C GLY A 118 13.34 -11.02 -3.30
N TYR A 119 13.63 -10.27 -4.37
CA TYR A 119 13.87 -8.82 -4.31
C TYR A 119 12.70 -8.04 -4.89
N VAL A 120 12.43 -6.86 -4.32
CA VAL A 120 11.40 -5.93 -4.79
C VAL A 120 11.93 -5.11 -5.97
N TYR A 121 11.13 -5.00 -7.03
CA TYR A 121 11.48 -4.25 -8.24
C TYR A 121 10.42 -3.21 -8.60
N ASP A 122 10.84 -2.00 -8.96
CA ASP A 122 9.92 -0.87 -9.17
C ASP A 122 9.25 -0.85 -10.54
N LYS A 123 9.86 -1.44 -11.57
CA LYS A 123 9.40 -1.33 -12.97
C LYS A 123 9.78 -2.55 -13.82
N GLY A 124 9.07 -2.70 -14.94
CA GLY A 124 9.46 -3.61 -16.02
C GLY A 124 9.15 -5.08 -15.74
N ILE A 125 9.85 -5.96 -16.45
CA ILE A 125 9.62 -7.40 -16.40
C ILE A 125 10.02 -8.00 -15.05
N GLU A 126 11.04 -7.44 -14.39
CA GLU A 126 11.52 -7.90 -13.09
C GLU A 126 10.47 -7.74 -11.99
N ARG A 127 9.69 -6.65 -12.03
CA ARG A 127 8.53 -6.44 -11.16
C ARG A 127 7.46 -7.51 -11.34
N ALA A 128 7.20 -7.92 -12.58
CA ALA A 128 6.28 -9.01 -12.85
C ALA A 128 6.85 -10.36 -12.37
N LEU A 129 8.15 -10.60 -12.59
CA LEU A 129 8.85 -11.80 -12.12
C LEU A 129 8.82 -11.93 -10.60
N GLU A 130 8.95 -10.84 -9.85
CA GLU A 130 8.81 -10.80 -8.39
C GLU A 130 7.52 -11.46 -7.89
N LYS A 131 6.41 -11.30 -8.61
CA LYS A 131 5.11 -11.88 -8.21
C LYS A 131 5.05 -13.40 -8.39
N ILE A 132 5.96 -13.96 -9.17
CA ILE A 132 5.96 -15.36 -9.59
C ILE A 132 7.32 -16.04 -9.37
N ASP A 133 8.23 -15.42 -8.64
CA ASP A 133 9.61 -15.87 -8.48
C ASP A 133 9.74 -17.25 -7.81
N LYS A 134 8.73 -17.65 -7.04
CA LYS A 134 8.52 -19.02 -6.53
C LYS A 134 8.63 -20.11 -7.59
N HIS A 135 8.38 -19.80 -8.87
CA HIS A 135 8.53 -20.78 -9.96
C HIS A 135 10.00 -21.11 -10.25
N PHE A 136 10.94 -20.24 -9.87
CA PHE A 136 12.38 -20.49 -9.97
C PHE A 136 12.95 -21.22 -8.77
N LEU A 137 12.32 -21.13 -7.59
CA LEU A 137 12.83 -21.78 -6.37
C LEU A 137 12.97 -23.30 -6.57
N GLY A 138 14.14 -23.83 -6.21
CA GLY A 138 14.49 -25.24 -6.34
C GLY A 138 14.90 -25.67 -7.76
N LYS A 139 14.83 -24.78 -8.76
CA LYS A 139 15.28 -25.06 -10.14
C LYS A 139 16.79 -25.04 -10.27
N LYS A 140 17.31 -25.63 -11.34
CA LYS A 140 18.74 -25.74 -11.63
C LYS A 140 19.08 -25.02 -12.94
N VAL A 141 20.37 -24.73 -13.13
CA VAL A 141 20.89 -24.28 -14.44
C VAL A 141 20.52 -25.32 -15.50
N GLY A 142 19.97 -24.85 -16.61
CA GLY A 142 19.43 -25.65 -17.72
C GLY A 142 17.93 -25.89 -17.65
N ASP A 143 17.30 -25.73 -16.48
CA ASP A 143 15.85 -25.91 -16.35
C ASP A 143 15.10 -24.82 -17.13
N ILE A 144 14.00 -25.23 -17.77
CA ILE A 144 13.04 -24.35 -18.42
C ILE A 144 11.81 -24.21 -17.53
N VAL A 145 11.42 -22.97 -17.27
CA VAL A 145 10.26 -22.62 -16.46
C VAL A 145 9.26 -21.89 -17.35
N THR A 146 7.99 -22.28 -17.28
CA THR A 146 6.90 -21.64 -18.03
C THR A 146 5.88 -21.10 -17.06
N PHE A 147 5.40 -19.88 -17.30
CA PHE A 147 4.42 -19.21 -16.46
C PHE A 147 3.68 -18.11 -17.24
N ASN A 148 2.56 -17.66 -16.68
CA ASN A 148 1.79 -16.54 -17.21
C ASN A 148 2.00 -15.31 -16.32
N ILE A 149 2.21 -14.17 -16.95
CA ILE A 149 2.28 -12.86 -16.33
C ILE A 149 1.02 -12.08 -16.74
N ARG A 150 0.43 -11.30 -15.84
CA ARG A 150 -0.62 -10.35 -16.24
C ARG A 150 0.05 -9.15 -16.89
N SER A 151 -0.43 -8.73 -18.05
CA SER A 151 0.19 -7.63 -18.81
C SER A 151 0.30 -6.34 -18.00
N GLU A 152 -0.70 -6.05 -17.16
CA GLU A 152 -0.72 -4.89 -16.27
C GLU A 152 0.42 -4.86 -15.24
N ASP A 153 0.95 -6.02 -14.84
CA ASP A 153 2.03 -6.10 -13.85
C ASP A 153 3.38 -5.58 -14.37
N ILE A 154 3.51 -5.41 -15.69
CA ILE A 154 4.74 -4.93 -16.34
C ILE A 154 4.73 -3.41 -16.55
N PHE A 155 3.55 -2.85 -16.85
CA PHE A 155 3.41 -1.47 -17.32
C PHE A 155 2.97 -0.48 -16.23
N ILE A 156 2.59 -0.94 -15.04
CA ILE A 156 2.12 -0.09 -13.96
C ILE A 156 3.25 0.21 -12.95
N SER A 157 3.43 1.49 -12.64
CA SER A 157 4.23 1.98 -11.51
C SER A 157 3.36 2.04 -10.24
N GLY A 158 3.03 0.89 -9.66
CA GLY A 158 2.18 0.82 -8.45
C GLY A 158 1.30 -0.43 -8.40
N ASP A 159 0.65 -0.66 -7.27
CA ASP A 159 -0.42 -1.65 -7.22
C ASP A 159 -1.61 -1.11 -8.03
N PRO A 160 -2.18 -1.88 -8.98
CA PRO A 160 -3.33 -1.44 -9.75
C PRO A 160 -4.48 -1.08 -8.81
N ALA A 161 -5.21 0.00 -9.13
CA ALA A 161 -6.37 0.40 -8.34
C ALA A 161 -7.36 -0.79 -8.22
N PRO A 162 -7.77 -1.20 -7.01
CA PRO A 162 -8.44 -2.49 -6.77
C PRO A 162 -9.87 -2.60 -7.34
N TYR A 163 -10.37 -1.64 -8.12
CA TYR A 163 -11.81 -1.46 -8.37
C TYR A 163 -12.28 -1.43 -9.82
N TYR A 164 -11.42 -1.62 -10.82
CA TYR A 164 -11.89 -1.71 -12.21
C TYR A 164 -11.45 -3.02 -12.85
N GLU A 165 -12.35 -4.00 -12.90
CA GLU A 165 -12.23 -5.06 -13.88
C GLU A 165 -12.30 -4.39 -15.26
N LEU A 166 -11.15 -4.30 -15.93
CA LEU A 166 -11.11 -3.76 -17.28
C LEU A 166 -11.94 -4.67 -18.20
N PRO A 167 -12.82 -4.09 -19.04
CA PRO A 167 -13.61 -4.87 -19.98
C PRO A 167 -12.68 -5.59 -20.95
N GLU A 168 -13.09 -6.76 -21.44
CA GLU A 168 -12.27 -7.52 -22.41
C GLU A 168 -12.13 -6.79 -23.75
N ILE A 169 -13.17 -6.04 -24.14
CA ILE A 169 -13.23 -5.26 -25.37
C ILE A 169 -13.47 -3.80 -25.03
N ILE A 170 -12.76 -2.91 -25.74
CA ILE A 170 -12.90 -1.46 -25.63
C ILE A 170 -13.25 -0.90 -27.00
N GLU A 171 -14.17 0.06 -27.03
CA GLU A 171 -14.50 0.84 -28.23
C GLU A 171 -13.82 2.20 -28.17
N LEU A 172 -12.94 2.46 -29.14
CA LEU A 172 -12.23 3.72 -29.32
C LEU A 172 -12.83 4.47 -30.51
N ASN A 173 -12.65 5.78 -30.55
CA ASN A 173 -13.06 6.57 -31.71
C ASN A 173 -12.10 6.28 -32.87
N ARG A 174 -12.66 5.97 -34.05
CA ARG A 174 -11.88 5.85 -35.28
C ARG A 174 -11.52 7.20 -35.85
N VAL A 175 -12.35 8.22 -35.59
CA VAL A 175 -12.10 9.61 -35.98
C VAL A 175 -11.84 10.44 -34.72
N GLU A 176 -10.69 11.10 -34.67
CA GLU A 176 -10.32 12.04 -33.60
C GLU A 176 -10.09 13.43 -34.23
N SER A 177 -10.25 14.49 -33.44
CA SER A 177 -9.98 15.86 -33.89
C SER A 177 -9.21 16.65 -32.85
N THR A 178 -8.43 17.61 -33.31
CA THR A 178 -7.74 18.60 -32.48
C THR A 178 -7.76 19.95 -33.16
N ASP A 179 -7.48 21.00 -32.40
CA ASP A 179 -7.35 22.34 -32.96
C ASP A 179 -6.15 22.42 -33.92
N LEU A 180 -6.31 23.15 -35.03
CA LEU A 180 -5.24 23.41 -36.01
C LEU A 180 -4.05 24.16 -35.40
N ASN A 181 -4.30 24.88 -34.32
CA ASN A 181 -3.34 25.63 -33.54
C ASN A 181 -3.44 25.16 -32.09
N ALA A 182 -2.33 24.69 -31.53
CA ALA A 182 -2.29 24.19 -30.17
C ALA A 182 -1.09 24.78 -29.41
N SER A 183 -1.20 24.88 -28.09
CA SER A 183 -0.09 25.27 -27.22
C SER A 183 0.08 24.26 -26.10
N MET A 184 1.33 23.98 -25.72
CA MET A 184 1.63 23.15 -24.56
C MET A 184 2.82 23.70 -23.77
N PRO A 185 2.89 23.47 -22.46
CA PRO A 185 4.04 23.86 -21.66
C PRO A 185 5.34 23.25 -22.19
N ILE A 186 6.44 24.00 -22.13
CA ILE A 186 7.78 23.52 -22.54
C ILE A 186 8.15 22.22 -21.82
N SER A 187 7.76 22.08 -20.55
CA SER A 187 8.00 20.88 -19.76
C SER A 187 7.28 19.64 -20.30
N GLN A 188 6.09 19.79 -20.88
CA GLN A 188 5.36 18.69 -21.53
C GLN A 188 5.91 18.41 -22.93
N PHE A 189 6.22 19.45 -23.69
CA PHE A 189 6.80 19.30 -25.03
C PHE A 189 8.09 18.49 -24.97
N THR A 190 8.98 18.82 -24.03
CA THR A 190 10.30 18.18 -23.87
C THR A 190 10.26 16.76 -23.29
N GLN A 191 9.10 16.29 -22.80
CA GLN A 191 8.92 14.89 -22.40
C GLN A 191 8.72 13.97 -23.61
N VAL A 192 8.13 14.49 -24.68
CA VAL A 192 7.77 13.72 -25.88
C VAL A 192 8.75 13.99 -27.02
N PHE A 193 9.17 15.25 -27.15
CA PHE A 193 10.05 15.74 -28.19
C PHE A 193 11.37 16.25 -27.60
N LYS A 194 12.31 16.63 -28.48
CA LYS A 194 13.55 17.30 -28.08
C LYS A 194 13.27 18.76 -27.73
N THR A 195 14.32 19.50 -27.35
CA THR A 195 14.23 20.95 -27.12
C THR A 195 13.56 21.65 -28.30
N PRO A 196 12.47 22.41 -28.07
CA PRO A 196 11.69 23.00 -29.15
C PRO A 196 12.50 24.06 -29.91
N LYS A 197 12.32 24.09 -31.23
CA LYS A 197 12.93 25.10 -32.10
C LYS A 197 11.89 25.68 -33.07
N GLU A 198 11.75 27.00 -33.10
CA GLU A 198 10.84 27.67 -34.05
C GLU A 198 11.16 27.28 -35.50
N GLY A 199 10.11 26.95 -36.26
CA GLY A 199 10.17 26.46 -37.64
C GLY A 199 10.49 24.97 -37.78
N GLU A 200 10.71 24.23 -36.69
CA GLU A 200 10.90 22.78 -36.74
C GLU A 200 9.58 22.05 -37.05
N ILE A 201 9.62 21.06 -37.95
CA ILE A 201 8.50 20.16 -38.21
C ILE A 201 8.64 18.95 -37.30
N ILE A 202 7.56 18.63 -36.59
CA ILE A 202 7.46 17.49 -35.68
C ILE A 202 6.35 16.54 -36.14
N ASP A 203 6.57 15.24 -35.96
CA ASP A 203 5.54 14.22 -36.15
C ASP A 203 4.74 14.06 -34.85
N THR A 204 3.44 14.35 -34.90
CA THR A 204 2.55 14.29 -33.73
C THR A 204 1.52 13.16 -33.87
N ALA A 205 0.70 12.96 -32.84
CA ALA A 205 -0.43 12.01 -32.89
C ALA A 205 -1.51 12.38 -33.93
N PHE A 206 -1.52 13.62 -34.43
CA PHE A 206 -2.50 14.14 -35.40
C PHE A 206 -1.88 14.53 -36.75
N GLY A 207 -0.68 14.01 -37.04
CA GLY A 207 0.08 14.34 -38.25
C GLY A 207 1.21 15.32 -37.97
N LYS A 208 1.66 16.04 -38.99
CA LYS A 208 2.79 16.95 -38.90
C LYS A 208 2.38 18.33 -38.43
N ALA A 209 3.15 18.88 -37.50
CA ALA A 209 3.00 20.25 -37.05
C ALA A 209 4.33 21.00 -37.14
N VAL A 210 4.27 22.31 -37.35
CA VAL A 210 5.42 23.21 -37.23
C VAL A 210 5.39 23.90 -35.87
N VAL A 211 6.55 24.04 -35.24
CA VAL A 211 6.70 24.88 -34.05
C VAL A 211 6.62 26.34 -34.50
N ALA A 212 5.44 26.95 -34.37
CA ALA A 212 5.16 28.29 -34.88
C ALA A 212 5.79 29.39 -34.02
N LYS A 213 5.76 29.22 -32.69
CA LYS A 213 6.27 30.20 -31.73
C LYS A 213 6.66 29.54 -30.41
N ILE A 214 7.68 30.06 -29.74
CA ILE A 214 8.04 29.68 -28.37
C ILE A 214 8.05 30.93 -27.49
N ASP A 215 7.47 30.85 -26.29
CA ASP A 215 7.62 31.90 -25.26
C ASP A 215 8.30 31.35 -23.99
N GLU A 216 8.20 32.06 -22.87
CA GLU A 216 8.89 31.67 -21.62
C GLU A 216 8.32 30.38 -21.01
N GLU A 217 7.07 30.02 -21.29
CA GLU A 217 6.39 28.91 -20.64
C GLU A 217 5.87 27.85 -21.63
N ASN A 218 5.55 28.23 -22.88
CA ASN A 218 4.80 27.42 -23.82
C ASN A 218 5.44 27.33 -25.21
N VAL A 219 5.15 26.21 -25.88
CA VAL A 219 5.41 25.96 -27.30
C VAL A 219 4.09 25.99 -28.03
N TYR A 220 3.98 26.82 -29.06
CA TYR A 220 2.84 26.92 -29.96
C TYR A 220 3.14 26.16 -31.24
N ILE A 221 2.23 25.27 -31.63
CA ILE A 221 2.34 24.46 -32.84
C ILE A 221 1.16 24.72 -33.77
N GLU A 222 1.43 24.66 -35.07
CA GLU A 222 0.45 24.78 -36.14
C GLU A 222 0.52 23.53 -37.02
N PHE A 223 -0.61 22.87 -37.26
CA PHE A 223 -0.66 21.68 -38.10
C PHE A 223 -0.46 22.03 -39.57
N VAL A 224 0.49 21.34 -40.22
CA VAL A 224 0.88 21.58 -41.62
C VAL A 224 0.59 20.39 -42.54
N SER A 225 -0.07 19.35 -42.00
CA SER A 225 -0.49 18.20 -42.79
C SER A 225 -1.56 18.55 -43.82
N LYS A 226 -1.66 17.72 -44.87
CA LYS A 226 -2.67 17.89 -45.93
C LYS A 226 -3.75 16.82 -45.84
N VAL A 227 -4.97 17.15 -46.26
CA VAL A 227 -6.03 16.15 -46.43
C VAL A 227 -5.55 15.01 -47.33
N GLY A 228 -5.74 13.77 -46.87
CA GLY A 228 -5.25 12.55 -47.51
C GLY A 228 -3.81 12.16 -47.15
N GLU A 229 -3.09 12.95 -46.34
CA GLU A 229 -1.75 12.59 -45.88
C GLU A 229 -1.82 11.42 -44.89
N GLU A 230 -1.02 10.39 -45.17
CA GLU A 230 -0.89 9.19 -44.34
C GLU A 230 0.25 9.34 -43.32
N PHE A 231 0.01 8.85 -42.10
CA PHE A 231 1.01 8.78 -41.04
C PHE A 231 0.70 7.63 -40.07
N TYR A 232 1.56 7.40 -39.08
CA TYR A 232 1.36 6.38 -38.06
C TYR A 232 0.94 7.01 -36.73
N SER A 233 -0.21 6.59 -36.23
CA SER A 233 -0.76 6.94 -34.93
C SER A 233 -0.50 5.82 -33.91
N LYS A 234 -0.90 6.06 -32.65
CA LYS A 234 -0.88 5.04 -31.57
C LYS A 234 -1.66 3.76 -31.91
N TYR A 235 -2.64 3.82 -32.81
CA TYR A 235 -3.43 2.66 -33.22
C TYR A 235 -2.85 1.95 -34.44
N GLY A 236 -1.87 2.54 -35.14
CA GLY A 236 -1.41 2.11 -36.46
C GLY A 236 -1.61 3.22 -37.50
N LYS A 237 -1.77 2.85 -38.76
CA LYS A 237 -1.94 3.79 -39.87
C LYS A 237 -3.12 4.74 -39.64
N ALA A 238 -2.94 6.01 -40.00
CA ALA A 238 -3.96 7.05 -39.93
C ALA A 238 -3.84 7.98 -41.14
N VAL A 239 -4.95 8.65 -41.46
CA VAL A 239 -5.07 9.61 -42.56
C VAL A 239 -5.69 10.90 -42.03
N VAL A 240 -5.21 12.04 -42.52
CA VAL A 240 -5.93 13.32 -42.35
C VAL A 240 -7.19 13.29 -43.21
N GLU A 241 -8.35 13.16 -42.56
CA GLU A 241 -9.65 13.02 -43.24
C GLU A 241 -10.19 14.38 -43.69
N GLU A 242 -10.08 15.39 -42.82
CA GLU A 242 -10.59 16.73 -43.07
C GLU A 242 -9.76 17.79 -42.34
N ILE A 243 -9.60 18.96 -42.96
CA ILE A 243 -9.09 20.18 -42.33
C ILE A 243 -10.17 21.24 -42.50
N ASN A 244 -10.70 21.73 -41.38
CA ASN A 244 -11.73 22.74 -41.34
C ASN A 244 -11.15 24.02 -40.72
N GLU A 245 -10.78 24.97 -41.58
CA GLU A 245 -10.20 26.25 -41.16
C GLU A 245 -11.20 27.15 -40.44
N GLU A 246 -12.51 27.06 -40.76
CA GLU A 246 -13.56 27.85 -40.11
C GLU A 246 -13.77 27.40 -38.65
N GLU A 247 -13.72 26.09 -38.41
CA GLU A 247 -13.81 25.49 -37.07
C GLU A 247 -12.46 25.46 -36.33
N ASN A 248 -11.36 25.85 -36.99
CA ASN A 248 -9.99 25.71 -36.50
C ASN A 248 -9.65 24.26 -36.11
N LYS A 249 -10.04 23.26 -36.91
CA LYS A 249 -9.86 21.83 -36.58
C LYS A 249 -9.23 21.00 -37.68
N ILE A 250 -8.44 20.01 -37.26
CA ILE A 250 -7.97 18.90 -38.09
C ILE A 250 -8.61 17.59 -37.58
N TYR A 251 -9.18 16.83 -38.51
CA TYR A 251 -9.78 15.52 -38.26
C TYR A 251 -8.90 14.44 -38.85
N ILE A 252 -8.59 13.44 -38.03
CA ILE A 252 -7.81 12.27 -38.45
C ILE A 252 -8.69 11.04 -38.35
N LYS A 253 -8.54 10.14 -39.32
CA LYS A 253 -9.17 8.83 -39.31
C LYS A 253 -8.11 7.75 -39.19
N HIS A 254 -8.23 6.98 -38.13
CA HIS A 254 -7.40 5.81 -37.88
C HIS A 254 -7.86 4.65 -38.76
N ASP A 255 -6.91 4.00 -39.43
CA ASP A 255 -7.14 2.84 -40.29
C ASP A 255 -6.15 1.72 -39.96
N PRO A 256 -6.22 1.16 -38.75
CA PRO A 256 -5.28 0.14 -38.32
C PRO A 256 -5.58 -1.20 -38.99
N GLU A 257 -4.63 -2.13 -38.99
CA GLU A 257 -4.85 -3.48 -39.52
C GLU A 257 -5.57 -4.34 -38.47
N ILE A 258 -6.62 -5.06 -38.87
CA ILE A 258 -7.31 -6.02 -37.99
C ILE A 258 -6.34 -7.16 -37.64
N GLY A 259 -6.25 -7.51 -36.36
CA GLY A 259 -5.29 -8.45 -35.81
C GLY A 259 -3.94 -7.83 -35.42
N ALA A 260 -3.69 -6.55 -35.76
CA ALA A 260 -2.48 -5.87 -35.30
C ALA A 260 -2.49 -5.72 -33.78
N THR A 261 -1.32 -5.86 -33.17
CA THR A 261 -1.12 -5.65 -31.73
C THR A 261 -0.46 -4.29 -31.49
N THR A 262 -0.99 -3.50 -30.56
CA THR A 262 -0.44 -2.20 -30.16
C THR A 262 -0.61 -1.98 -28.65
N ILE A 263 -0.09 -0.86 -28.13
CA ILE A 263 -0.23 -0.45 -26.73
C ILE A 263 -1.04 0.85 -26.67
N ILE A 264 -2.07 0.88 -25.85
CA ILE A 264 -2.90 2.07 -25.61
C ILE A 264 -2.83 2.51 -24.16
N ASN A 265 -2.92 3.81 -23.90
CA ASN A 265 -3.01 4.35 -22.54
C ASN A 265 -4.48 4.56 -22.15
N ILE A 266 -4.93 3.87 -21.10
CA ILE A 266 -6.27 4.00 -20.54
C ILE A 266 -6.16 4.25 -19.04
N TYR A 267 -6.74 5.35 -18.55
CA TYR A 267 -6.68 5.75 -17.14
C TYR A 267 -5.24 5.80 -16.56
N GLY A 268 -4.25 6.15 -17.38
CA GLY A 268 -2.84 6.16 -16.99
C GLY A 268 -2.14 4.81 -17.06
N GLN A 269 -2.80 3.76 -17.57
CA GLN A 269 -2.26 2.41 -17.71
C GLN A 269 -1.96 2.11 -19.18
N TYR A 270 -0.74 1.70 -19.49
CA TYR A 270 -0.36 1.24 -20.82
C TYR A 270 -0.74 -0.24 -20.96
N LEU A 271 -1.71 -0.52 -21.83
CA LEU A 271 -2.30 -1.84 -22.00
C LEU A 271 -2.07 -2.35 -23.43
N PRO A 272 -1.57 -3.58 -23.60
CA PRO A 272 -1.47 -4.20 -24.91
C PRO A 272 -2.86 -4.64 -25.38
N VAL A 273 -3.17 -4.33 -26.63
CA VAL A 273 -4.45 -4.65 -27.26
C VAL A 273 -4.27 -5.17 -28.67
N GLU A 274 -5.20 -6.00 -29.10
CA GLU A 274 -5.35 -6.46 -30.47
C GLU A 274 -6.50 -5.71 -31.14
N ILE A 275 -6.31 -5.23 -32.37
CA ILE A 275 -7.38 -4.63 -33.18
C ILE A 275 -8.36 -5.74 -33.58
N ALA A 276 -9.52 -5.78 -32.94
CA ALA A 276 -10.48 -6.87 -33.10
C ALA A 276 -11.44 -6.63 -34.28
N ASP A 277 -11.89 -5.39 -34.47
CA ASP A 277 -12.88 -5.03 -35.49
C ASP A 277 -12.87 -3.52 -35.77
N LEU A 278 -13.32 -3.13 -36.96
CA LEU A 278 -13.38 -1.75 -37.43
C LEU A 278 -14.75 -1.45 -38.03
N THR A 279 -15.36 -0.38 -37.54
CA THR A 279 -16.54 0.23 -38.15
C THR A 279 -16.18 1.61 -38.68
N ASP A 280 -17.09 2.29 -39.37
CA ASP A 280 -16.80 3.64 -39.88
C ASP A 280 -16.47 4.65 -38.76
N GLU A 281 -17.04 4.46 -37.56
CA GLU A 281 -16.91 5.40 -36.43
C GLU A 281 -16.02 4.90 -35.28
N LYS A 282 -15.89 3.58 -35.12
CA LYS A 282 -15.25 2.95 -33.95
C LYS A 282 -14.18 1.93 -34.32
N ILE A 283 -13.14 1.89 -33.48
CA ILE A 283 -12.16 0.81 -33.42
C ILE A 283 -12.50 -0.05 -32.20
N LYS A 284 -12.75 -1.33 -32.40
CA LYS A 284 -12.86 -2.29 -31.30
C LYS A 284 -11.51 -2.92 -31.06
N VAL A 285 -11.04 -2.83 -29.83
CA VAL A 285 -9.78 -3.44 -29.40
C VAL A 285 -10.03 -4.45 -28.30
N LYS A 286 -9.35 -5.59 -28.36
CA LYS A 286 -9.37 -6.62 -27.33
C LYS A 286 -8.14 -6.47 -26.44
N ILE A 287 -8.32 -6.43 -25.12
CA ILE A 287 -7.21 -6.38 -24.18
C ILE A 287 -6.52 -7.74 -24.11
N LEU A 288 -5.20 -7.75 -24.30
CA LEU A 288 -4.34 -8.92 -24.14
C LEU A 288 -3.92 -9.00 -22.66
N LYS A 289 -4.65 -9.77 -21.86
CA LYS A 289 -4.56 -9.76 -20.40
C LYS A 289 -3.33 -10.49 -19.87
N TYR A 290 -2.85 -11.46 -20.63
CA TYR A 290 -1.76 -12.33 -20.19
C TYR A 290 -0.62 -12.39 -21.21
N ILE A 291 0.58 -12.55 -20.66
CA ILE A 291 1.80 -12.87 -21.38
C ILE A 291 2.21 -14.27 -20.94
N LYS A 292 2.28 -15.18 -21.89
CA LYS A 292 2.85 -16.51 -21.70
C LYS A 292 4.36 -16.40 -21.88
N MET A 293 5.11 -16.84 -20.88
CA MET A 293 6.57 -16.77 -20.92
C MET A 293 7.21 -18.13 -20.65
N LYS A 294 8.26 -18.45 -21.41
CA LYS A 294 9.20 -19.52 -21.10
C LYS A 294 10.58 -18.93 -20.86
N ALA A 295 11.23 -19.38 -19.81
CA ALA A 295 12.55 -18.91 -19.40
C ALA A 295 13.47 -20.09 -19.06
N LYS A 296 14.68 -20.08 -19.60
CA LYS A 296 15.75 -21.04 -19.30
C LYS A 296 16.79 -20.40 -18.40
N ILE A 297 17.15 -21.07 -17.31
CA ILE A 297 18.18 -20.61 -16.38
C ILE A 297 19.55 -20.96 -16.97
N GLU A 298 20.34 -19.95 -17.32
CA GLU A 298 21.68 -20.15 -17.90
C GLU A 298 22.80 -20.07 -16.86
N GLU A 299 22.63 -19.19 -15.88
CA GLU A 299 23.62 -18.99 -14.83
C GLU A 299 22.93 -18.84 -13.48
N LEU A 300 23.58 -19.34 -12.44
CA LEU A 300 23.17 -19.23 -11.05
C LEU A 300 24.34 -18.71 -10.23
N VAL A 301 24.16 -17.56 -9.59
CA VAL A 301 25.10 -16.98 -8.64
C VAL A 301 24.47 -17.03 -7.24
N LYS A 302 25.09 -17.82 -6.35
CA LYS A 302 24.58 -18.05 -5.00
C LYS A 302 24.70 -16.81 -4.12
N TYR A 303 23.67 -16.55 -3.34
CA TYR A 303 23.65 -15.56 -2.27
C TYR A 303 24.05 -16.20 -0.95
N ASN A 304 25.06 -15.63 -0.30
CA ASN A 304 25.70 -16.24 0.87
C ASN A 304 25.44 -15.48 2.19
N LYS A 305 24.47 -14.57 2.22
CA LYS A 305 24.07 -13.87 3.44
C LYS A 305 22.77 -14.44 4.00
N GLU A 306 22.63 -14.37 5.32
CA GLU A 306 21.38 -14.69 6.01
C GLU A 306 20.29 -13.70 5.60
N TRP A 307 19.07 -14.21 5.50
CA TRP A 307 17.90 -13.44 5.06
C TRP A 307 17.24 -12.76 6.26
N ILE A 308 17.96 -11.79 6.82
CA ILE A 308 17.55 -10.98 7.97
C ILE A 308 16.87 -9.69 7.51
N ILE A 309 15.92 -9.17 8.28
CA ILE A 309 15.25 -7.88 7.97
C ILE A 309 16.26 -6.74 8.12
N GLU A 310 16.42 -5.95 7.06
CA GLU A 310 17.18 -4.70 7.03
C GLU A 310 16.24 -3.53 6.71
N GLU A 311 16.68 -2.30 6.97
CA GLU A 311 15.94 -1.08 6.62
C GLU A 311 15.66 -1.03 5.10
N GLY A 312 14.46 -0.61 4.71
CA GLY A 312 13.97 -0.58 3.33
C GLY A 312 13.32 -1.88 2.86
N ASP A 313 13.53 -3.01 3.54
CA ASP A 313 12.92 -4.28 3.15
C ASP A 313 11.39 -4.29 3.30
N GLN A 314 10.73 -5.06 2.44
CA GLN A 314 9.31 -5.36 2.57
C GLN A 314 9.12 -6.68 3.33
N VAL A 315 8.28 -6.66 4.36
CA VAL A 315 8.07 -7.79 5.26
C VAL A 315 6.59 -8.12 5.34
N LEU A 316 6.26 -9.41 5.24
CA LEU A 316 4.93 -9.90 5.58
C LEU A 316 4.96 -10.45 7.00
N VAL A 317 4.08 -9.92 7.85
CA VAL A 317 3.98 -10.35 9.24
C VAL A 317 2.58 -10.85 9.56
N ASP A 318 2.50 -11.98 10.24
CA ASP A 318 1.30 -12.33 10.97
C ASP A 318 1.38 -11.78 12.39
N TYR A 319 0.25 -11.36 12.96
CA TYR A 319 0.25 -10.91 14.34
C TYR A 319 -1.08 -11.13 15.07
N THR A 320 -0.97 -11.06 16.41
CA THR A 320 -2.10 -10.86 17.32
C THR A 320 -1.79 -9.70 18.25
N GLY A 321 -2.58 -8.63 18.16
CA GLY A 321 -2.52 -7.47 19.04
C GLY A 321 -3.42 -7.66 20.26
N LYS A 322 -2.85 -7.49 21.45
CA LYS A 322 -3.51 -7.62 22.74
C LYS A 322 -3.32 -6.39 23.62
N LEU A 323 -4.29 -6.13 24.47
CA LEU A 323 -4.19 -5.20 25.58
C LEU A 323 -3.50 -5.90 26.78
N GLU A 324 -3.03 -5.13 27.76
CA GLU A 324 -2.41 -5.70 28.98
C GLU A 324 -3.33 -6.61 29.79
N ASN A 325 -4.65 -6.44 29.67
CA ASN A 325 -5.66 -7.32 30.28
C ASN A 325 -5.85 -8.65 29.50
N GLY A 326 -5.14 -8.85 28.38
CA GLY A 326 -5.20 -10.03 27.53
C GLY A 326 -6.26 -10.02 26.44
N GLU A 327 -7.10 -8.99 26.35
CA GLU A 327 -8.11 -8.86 25.30
C GLU A 327 -7.47 -8.59 23.94
N VAL A 328 -7.94 -9.28 22.90
CA VAL A 328 -7.45 -9.10 21.53
C VAL A 328 -8.13 -7.89 20.91
N PHE A 329 -7.35 -6.91 20.46
CA PHE A 329 -7.86 -5.73 19.75
C PHE A 329 -7.69 -5.83 18.24
N ASP A 330 -6.72 -6.62 17.74
CA ASP A 330 -6.58 -6.89 16.31
C ASP A 330 -5.80 -8.20 16.04
N THR A 331 -5.96 -8.79 14.85
CA THR A 331 -5.19 -9.96 14.41
C THR A 331 -5.21 -10.12 12.88
N THR A 332 -4.19 -10.82 12.34
CA THR A 332 -4.19 -11.36 10.98
C THR A 332 -4.73 -12.80 10.91
N TYR A 333 -4.98 -13.45 12.05
CA TYR A 333 -5.46 -14.83 12.10
C TYR A 333 -6.99 -14.91 12.16
N ARG A 334 -7.59 -15.47 11.11
CA ARG A 334 -9.04 -15.77 11.10
C ARG A 334 -9.45 -16.68 12.26
N SER A 335 -8.64 -17.69 12.57
CA SER A 335 -8.89 -18.63 13.66
C SER A 335 -9.02 -17.93 15.02
N ILE A 336 -8.24 -16.88 15.26
CA ILE A 336 -8.34 -16.08 16.48
C ILE A 336 -9.57 -15.17 16.39
N ALA A 337 -9.81 -14.52 15.25
CA ALA A 337 -10.94 -13.62 15.09
C ALA A 337 -12.32 -14.29 15.26
N ASP A 338 -12.44 -15.54 14.84
CA ASP A 338 -13.67 -16.33 14.93
C ASP A 338 -13.79 -17.15 16.22
N ASP A 339 -12.74 -17.20 17.05
CA ASP A 339 -12.77 -17.87 18.33
C ASP A 339 -13.57 -17.07 19.39
N ASN A 340 -14.73 -17.60 19.75
CA ASN A 340 -15.61 -17.04 20.79
C ASN A 340 -15.05 -17.18 22.22
N ALA A 341 -14.09 -18.08 22.45
CA ALA A 341 -13.46 -18.22 23.77
C ALA A 341 -12.43 -17.11 24.03
N THR A 342 -11.82 -16.57 22.97
CA THR A 342 -10.88 -15.46 23.07
C THR A 342 -11.62 -14.14 23.28
N LYS A 343 -11.41 -13.50 24.43
CA LYS A 343 -11.97 -12.18 24.73
C LYS A 343 -11.47 -11.14 23.71
N LYS A 344 -12.40 -10.40 23.13
CA LYS A 344 -12.13 -9.30 22.21
C LYS A 344 -12.27 -7.97 22.94
N ALA A 345 -11.35 -7.05 22.68
CA ALA A 345 -11.49 -5.67 23.11
C ALA A 345 -12.68 -5.04 22.37
N GLU A 346 -13.27 -4.01 22.96
CA GLU A 346 -14.35 -3.25 22.32
C GLU A 346 -13.95 -2.68 20.95
N SER A 347 -12.67 -2.34 20.78
CA SER A 347 -12.13 -1.83 19.52
C SER A 347 -11.93 -2.91 18.44
N PHE A 348 -12.13 -4.19 18.75
CA PHE A 348 -11.91 -5.28 17.82
C PHE A 348 -12.93 -5.24 16.67
N GLN A 349 -12.44 -5.26 15.44
CA GLN A 349 -13.29 -5.28 14.26
C GLN A 349 -12.98 -6.51 13.42
N LYS A 350 -14.03 -7.23 13.00
CA LYS A 350 -13.86 -8.35 12.07
C LYS A 350 -13.53 -7.81 10.68
N LYS A 351 -12.46 -8.34 10.11
CA LYS A 351 -12.03 -8.04 8.73
C LYS A 351 -12.75 -8.95 7.74
N TYR A 352 -12.94 -8.45 6.52
CA TYR A 352 -13.46 -9.26 5.41
C TYR A 352 -12.46 -10.35 5.02
N GLU A 353 -11.19 -9.99 4.96
CA GLU A 353 -10.07 -10.87 4.63
C GLU A 353 -9.01 -10.84 5.75
N TYR A 354 -8.44 -12.00 6.04
CA TYR A 354 -7.37 -12.20 7.01
C TYR A 354 -6.14 -12.72 6.26
N LYS A 355 -5.12 -11.88 6.14
CA LYS A 355 -3.84 -12.16 5.49
C LYS A 355 -2.71 -11.48 6.26
N PRO A 356 -1.47 -11.96 6.11
CA PRO A 356 -0.30 -11.29 6.69
C PRO A 356 -0.29 -9.81 6.32
N LEU A 357 0.09 -8.97 7.28
CA LEU A 357 0.25 -7.54 7.08
C LEU A 357 1.55 -7.29 6.33
N LYS A 358 1.45 -6.61 5.19
CA LYS A 358 2.61 -6.10 4.45
C LYS A 358 3.11 -4.81 5.09
N ILE A 359 4.40 -4.75 5.37
CA ILE A 359 5.10 -3.65 6.00
C ILE A 359 6.32 -3.31 5.15
N ASN A 360 6.58 -2.03 4.92
CA ASN A 360 7.82 -1.57 4.30
C ASN A 360 8.64 -0.93 5.42
N THR A 361 9.83 -1.47 5.71
CA THR A 361 10.60 -1.03 6.87
C THR A 361 11.20 0.37 6.67
N VAL A 362 10.75 1.32 7.50
CA VAL A 362 11.35 2.65 7.80
C VAL A 362 11.57 3.64 6.64
N GLU A 363 11.30 3.31 5.38
CA GLU A 363 11.50 4.29 4.30
C GLU A 363 10.48 5.47 4.34
N TYR A 364 9.22 5.23 4.72
CA TYR A 364 8.14 6.25 4.72
C TYR A 364 7.02 6.03 5.75
N ALA A 365 7.33 5.58 6.97
CA ALA A 365 6.28 5.39 7.98
C ALA A 365 5.71 6.73 8.48
N GLU A 366 4.54 7.14 7.97
CA GLU A 366 3.85 8.38 8.39
C GLU A 366 3.22 8.31 9.79
N VAL A 367 3.10 7.09 10.36
CA VAL A 367 2.42 6.85 11.64
C VAL A 367 3.42 6.36 12.68
N GLU A 368 3.47 7.05 13.83
CA GLU A 368 4.38 6.76 14.96
C GLU A 368 4.27 5.29 15.46
N LEU A 369 3.05 4.74 15.50
CA LEU A 369 2.79 3.33 15.80
C LEU A 369 3.52 2.38 14.84
N LEU A 370 3.42 2.64 13.53
CA LEU A 370 4.03 1.79 12.52
C LEU A 370 5.56 1.87 12.63
N LYS A 371 6.09 3.06 12.87
CA LYS A 371 7.53 3.26 13.08
C LYS A 371 8.06 2.46 14.27
N ALA A 372 7.46 2.61 15.46
CA ALA A 372 7.90 1.89 16.66
C ALA A 372 7.76 0.37 16.51
N PHE A 373 6.75 -0.08 15.78
CA PHE A 373 6.55 -1.49 15.44
C PHE A 373 7.62 -2.00 14.47
N GLU A 374 7.87 -1.27 13.38
CA GLU A 374 8.84 -1.61 12.32
C GLU A 374 10.28 -1.71 12.83
N GLU A 375 10.72 -0.74 13.64
CA GLU A 375 12.05 -0.73 14.25
C GLU A 375 12.31 -2.00 15.07
N GLN A 376 11.27 -2.58 15.67
CA GLN A 376 11.35 -3.80 16.46
C GLN A 376 11.44 -5.08 15.60
N LEU A 377 11.18 -5.01 14.29
CA LEU A 377 11.32 -6.15 13.38
C LEU A 377 12.74 -6.28 12.81
N LEU A 378 13.54 -5.21 12.85
CA LEU A 378 14.89 -5.20 12.30
C LEU A 378 15.76 -6.30 12.89
N GLY A 379 16.47 -7.02 12.02
CA GLY A 379 17.35 -8.14 12.37
C GLY A 379 16.63 -9.48 12.57
N MET A 380 15.29 -9.54 12.49
CA MET A 380 14.58 -10.82 12.58
C MET A 380 14.71 -11.65 11.29
N GLU A 381 14.55 -12.96 11.42
CA GLU A 381 14.57 -13.92 10.30
C GLU A 381 13.15 -14.41 9.94
N VAL A 382 13.00 -14.97 8.72
CA VAL A 382 11.75 -15.64 8.31
C VAL A 382 11.40 -16.77 9.29
N GLY A 383 10.16 -16.76 9.77
CA GLY A 383 9.64 -17.74 10.72
C GLY A 383 9.90 -17.40 12.19
N GLU A 384 10.72 -16.39 12.48
CA GLU A 384 10.95 -15.91 13.84
C GLU A 384 9.67 -15.30 14.44
N GLU A 385 9.49 -15.50 15.75
CA GLU A 385 8.39 -14.94 16.52
C GLU A 385 8.93 -13.99 17.59
N LYS A 386 8.29 -12.82 17.74
CA LYS A 386 8.67 -11.81 18.73
C LYS A 386 7.43 -11.19 19.38
N THR A 387 7.52 -10.96 20.69
CA THR A 387 6.53 -10.14 21.40
C THR A 387 7.03 -8.70 21.48
N ILE A 388 6.27 -7.77 20.91
CA ILE A 388 6.54 -6.34 20.89
C ILE A 388 5.57 -5.65 21.84
N LYS A 389 6.08 -4.80 22.73
CA LYS A 389 5.27 -4.00 23.66
C LYS A 389 5.44 -2.54 23.30
N LEU A 390 4.34 -1.86 22.98
CA LEU A 390 4.31 -0.44 22.64
C LEU A 390 3.53 0.32 23.72
N THR A 391 4.17 1.34 24.27
CA THR A 391 3.54 2.29 25.21
C THR A 391 2.42 3.10 24.51
N PRO A 392 1.53 3.77 25.26
CA PRO A 392 0.52 4.64 24.66
C PRO A 392 1.14 5.68 23.72
N GLU A 393 2.26 6.30 24.11
CA GLU A 393 3.00 7.29 23.31
C GLU A 393 3.49 6.71 21.98
N GLU A 394 4.04 5.50 22.00
CA GLU A 394 4.47 4.76 20.79
C GLU A 394 3.28 4.19 19.99
N ALA A 395 2.04 4.37 20.44
CA ALA A 395 0.85 3.77 19.83
C ALA A 395 -0.18 4.83 19.41
N TYR A 396 -1.29 4.96 20.15
CA TYR A 396 -2.39 5.87 19.83
C TYR A 396 -2.39 7.15 20.67
N GLY A 397 -1.28 7.42 21.35
CA GLY A 397 -1.09 8.52 22.29
C GLY A 397 -1.73 8.25 23.66
N ASN A 398 -1.40 9.14 24.60
CA ASN A 398 -2.05 9.19 25.90
C ASN A 398 -3.53 9.57 25.79
N TYR A 399 -4.31 9.11 26.77
CA TYR A 399 -5.67 9.59 26.96
C TYR A 399 -5.68 11.08 27.27
N LYS A 400 -6.56 11.83 26.61
CA LYS A 400 -6.64 13.28 26.71
C LYS A 400 -7.99 13.69 27.28
N GLU A 401 -8.00 14.21 28.51
CA GLU A 401 -9.21 14.70 29.17
C GLU A 401 -9.86 15.85 28.37
N GLU A 402 -9.06 16.66 27.69
CA GLU A 402 -9.56 17.74 26.83
C GLU A 402 -10.33 17.23 25.60
N LYS A 403 -10.24 15.93 25.28
CA LYS A 403 -11.03 15.28 24.22
C LYS A 403 -12.36 14.72 24.73
N VAL A 404 -12.66 14.85 26.03
CA VAL A 404 -13.99 14.65 26.59
C VAL A 404 -14.80 15.93 26.41
N LYS A 405 -15.93 15.84 25.71
CA LYS A 405 -16.73 16.98 25.28
C LYS A 405 -18.12 16.91 25.87
N HIS A 406 -18.56 18.04 26.43
CA HIS A 406 -19.91 18.23 26.93
C HIS A 406 -20.74 18.89 25.84
N ILE A 407 -21.75 18.18 25.34
CA ILE A 407 -22.64 18.64 24.29
C ILE A 407 -23.99 18.94 24.91
N LYS A 408 -24.40 20.20 24.89
CA LYS A 408 -25.72 20.59 25.38
C LYS A 408 -26.81 19.92 24.53
N THR A 409 -27.81 19.36 25.19
CA THR A 409 -28.99 18.77 24.52
C THR A 409 -30.00 19.84 24.12
N VAL A 410 -29.94 21.01 24.75
CA VAL A 410 -30.84 22.14 24.48
C VAL A 410 -30.02 23.37 24.14
N ASP A 411 -30.41 24.04 23.05
CA ASP A 411 -29.92 25.34 22.63
C ASP A 411 -31.11 26.29 22.39
N GLU A 412 -30.90 27.59 22.55
CA GLU A 412 -31.94 28.60 22.42
C GLU A 412 -31.47 29.74 21.52
N VAL A 413 -32.27 30.07 20.50
CA VAL A 413 -32.00 31.22 19.63
C VAL A 413 -33.23 32.12 19.56
N PRO A 414 -33.06 33.45 19.54
CA PRO A 414 -34.20 34.37 19.42
C PRO A 414 -34.82 34.25 18.02
N ILE A 415 -36.16 34.30 17.94
CA ILE A 415 -36.86 34.28 16.63
C ILE A 415 -36.55 35.56 15.87
N LYS A 416 -36.56 36.69 16.58
CA LYS A 416 -36.20 38.01 16.06
C LYS A 416 -34.92 38.51 16.71
N GLU A 417 -34.00 38.97 15.88
CA GLU A 417 -32.71 39.46 16.36
C GLU A 417 -32.33 40.74 15.63
N THR A 418 -32.02 41.79 16.39
CA THR A 418 -31.52 43.05 15.86
C THR A 418 -30.00 43.06 15.97
N ILE A 419 -29.34 43.26 14.84
CA ILE A 419 -27.90 43.19 14.68
C ILE A 419 -27.40 44.57 14.28
N MET A 420 -26.38 45.06 15.00
CA MET A 420 -25.70 46.31 14.65
C MET A 420 -24.92 46.13 13.36
N LYS A 421 -25.00 47.12 12.46
CA LYS A 421 -24.24 47.12 11.20
C LYS A 421 -22.75 47.24 11.48
N GLU A 422 -22.36 48.03 12.48
CA GLU A 422 -20.99 48.09 12.97
C GLU A 422 -20.83 47.15 14.16
N ARG A 423 -19.89 46.21 14.06
CA ARG A 423 -19.57 45.28 15.14
C ARG A 423 -18.12 44.83 15.09
N ASP A 424 -17.63 44.42 16.25
CA ASP A 424 -16.29 43.87 16.44
C ASP A 424 -16.33 42.35 16.46
N ILE A 425 -15.44 41.71 15.70
CA ILE A 425 -15.26 40.25 15.67
C ILE A 425 -13.86 39.94 16.20
N PRO A 426 -13.68 39.06 17.21
CA PRO A 426 -12.36 38.64 17.65
C PRO A 426 -11.51 38.15 16.48
N GLU A 427 -10.26 38.61 16.39
CA GLU A 427 -9.42 38.38 15.21
C GLU A 427 -9.23 36.89 14.90
N LYS A 428 -9.14 36.05 15.93
CA LYS A 428 -9.07 34.60 15.78
C LYS A 428 -10.32 34.04 15.08
N GLU A 429 -11.51 34.45 15.52
CA GLU A 429 -12.78 34.03 14.92
C GLU A 429 -12.91 34.54 13.48
N PHE A 430 -12.50 35.80 13.24
CA PHE A 430 -12.49 36.38 11.92
C PHE A 430 -11.62 35.55 10.96
N ARG A 431 -10.40 35.20 11.36
CA ARG A 431 -9.47 34.39 10.55
C ARG A 431 -10.02 33.01 10.24
N GLU A 432 -10.63 32.35 11.23
CA GLU A 432 -11.26 31.04 11.04
C GLU A 432 -12.42 31.06 10.03
N LYS A 433 -13.18 32.16 9.96
CA LYS A 433 -14.38 32.25 9.11
C LYS A 433 -14.14 32.92 7.76
N TYR A 434 -13.26 33.92 7.69
CA TYR A 434 -13.08 34.80 6.53
C TYR A 434 -11.64 34.88 6.02
N GLY A 435 -10.67 34.27 6.71
CA GLY A 435 -9.25 34.38 6.40
C GLY A 435 -8.60 35.65 6.96
N GLU A 436 -7.41 35.98 6.47
CA GLU A 436 -6.63 37.12 6.99
C GLU A 436 -7.36 38.46 6.77
N PRO A 437 -7.54 39.28 7.82
CA PRO A 437 -8.24 40.55 7.71
C PRO A 437 -7.44 41.58 6.90
N MET A 438 -8.11 42.23 5.95
CA MET A 438 -7.54 43.32 5.15
C MET A 438 -8.34 44.60 5.35
N VAL A 439 -7.79 45.57 6.07
CA VAL A 439 -8.44 46.86 6.33
C VAL A 439 -8.76 47.57 5.01
N GLY A 440 -9.99 48.06 4.86
CA GLY A 440 -10.54 48.62 3.63
C GLY A 440 -11.01 47.58 2.61
N GLY A 441 -10.84 46.28 2.89
CA GLY A 441 -11.37 45.18 2.10
C GLY A 441 -12.84 44.89 2.38
N GLU A 442 -13.46 44.08 1.52
CA GLU A 442 -14.85 43.64 1.64
C GLU A 442 -14.90 42.12 1.85
N ILE A 443 -15.83 41.67 2.69
CA ILE A 443 -16.09 40.25 2.95
C ILE A 443 -17.57 39.91 2.74
N ASN A 444 -17.82 38.64 2.42
CA ASN A 444 -19.18 38.09 2.40
C ASN A 444 -19.49 37.45 3.75
N THR A 445 -20.36 38.11 4.52
CA THR A 445 -20.93 37.55 5.75
C THR A 445 -22.16 36.70 5.45
N GLU A 446 -22.69 35.99 6.45
CA GLU A 446 -23.97 35.28 6.32
C GLU A 446 -25.16 36.21 6.05
N TYR A 447 -25.02 37.51 6.34
CA TYR A 447 -26.05 38.53 6.13
C TYR A 447 -25.91 39.27 4.79
N GLY A 448 -24.76 39.18 4.11
CA GLY A 448 -24.44 39.99 2.93
C GLY A 448 -23.02 40.58 2.99
N LYS A 449 -22.75 41.62 2.19
CA LYS A 449 -21.42 42.23 2.11
C LYS A 449 -21.14 43.15 3.29
N ALA A 450 -19.92 43.08 3.83
CA ALA A 450 -19.45 43.98 4.88
C ALA A 450 -18.04 44.50 4.57
N ASP A 451 -17.78 45.76 4.89
CA ASP A 451 -16.47 46.38 4.78
C ASP A 451 -15.68 46.18 6.08
N ILE A 452 -14.38 45.91 5.97
CA ILE A 452 -13.46 45.83 7.11
C ILE A 452 -12.96 47.25 7.41
N LEU A 453 -13.34 47.80 8.57
CA LEU A 453 -13.03 49.18 8.93
C LEU A 453 -11.65 49.34 9.55
N GLU A 454 -11.33 48.53 10.55
CA GLU A 454 -10.04 48.57 11.25
C GLU A 454 -9.79 47.27 12.03
N ILE A 455 -8.53 47.05 12.40
CA ILE A 455 -8.14 46.06 13.40
C ILE A 455 -7.82 46.86 14.67
N THR A 456 -8.62 46.65 15.70
CA THR A 456 -8.51 47.36 16.98
C THR A 456 -7.26 46.91 17.75
N SER A 457 -6.74 47.76 18.62
CA SER A 457 -5.59 47.43 19.49
C SER A 457 -5.87 46.28 20.47
N GLU A 458 -7.14 45.91 20.64
CA GLU A 458 -7.60 44.81 21.51
C GLU A 458 -7.68 43.47 20.78
N GLY A 459 -7.29 43.41 19.49
CA GLY A 459 -7.31 42.16 18.71
C GLY A 459 -8.68 41.79 18.17
N ASN A 460 -9.54 42.78 17.90
CA ASN A 460 -10.81 42.60 17.19
C ASN A 460 -10.77 43.27 15.82
N VAL A 461 -11.42 42.66 14.84
CA VAL A 461 -11.67 43.22 13.51
C VAL A 461 -13.03 43.89 13.50
N LYS A 462 -13.03 45.21 13.34
CA LYS A 462 -14.27 46.00 13.22
C LYS A 462 -14.78 45.93 11.79
N ILE A 463 -16.02 45.52 11.62
CA ILE A 463 -16.67 45.45 10.31
C ILE A 463 -17.91 46.34 10.28
N LYS A 464 -18.28 46.79 9.07
CA LYS A 464 -19.53 47.49 8.79
C LYS A 464 -20.33 46.77 7.71
N GLN A 465 -21.51 46.29 8.06
CA GLN A 465 -22.44 45.68 7.13
C GLN A 465 -22.89 46.71 6.10
N LYS A 466 -22.60 46.44 4.83
CA LYS A 466 -22.84 47.32 3.68
C LYS A 466 -24.14 46.96 2.97
N THR A 467 -24.38 45.66 2.78
CA THR A 467 -25.64 45.15 2.24
C THR A 467 -26.19 44.07 3.15
N VAL A 468 -27.51 43.99 3.24
CA VAL A 468 -28.22 42.89 3.91
C VAL A 468 -29.11 42.21 2.89
N ASN A 469 -28.97 40.88 2.77
CA ASN A 469 -29.77 40.09 1.85
C ASN A 469 -31.21 39.93 2.40
N GLU A 470 -32.21 39.88 1.50
CA GLU A 470 -33.59 39.63 1.91
C GLU A 470 -33.78 38.21 2.48
N GLU A 471 -33.10 37.24 1.87
CA GLU A 471 -33.01 35.86 2.34
C GLU A 471 -31.62 35.60 2.91
N ILE A 472 -31.58 35.16 4.16
CA ILE A 472 -30.37 34.98 4.96
C ILE A 472 -30.27 33.50 5.32
N VAL A 473 -29.11 32.89 5.11
CA VAL A 473 -28.85 31.49 5.48
C VAL A 473 -27.91 31.49 6.67
N LEU A 474 -28.45 31.23 7.85
CA LEU A 474 -27.71 31.06 9.10
C LEU A 474 -27.32 29.59 9.29
N LYS A 475 -26.44 29.33 10.27
CA LYS A 475 -25.90 27.99 10.59
C LYS A 475 -26.96 26.87 10.62
N TYR A 476 -28.13 27.15 11.21
CA TYR A 476 -29.22 26.16 11.33
C TYR A 476 -30.56 26.62 10.74
N PHE A 477 -30.71 27.91 10.41
CA PHE A 477 -32.01 28.46 10.02
C PHE A 477 -31.86 29.32 8.79
N LYS A 478 -32.88 29.31 7.95
CA LYS A 478 -33.12 30.44 7.06
C LYS A 478 -33.74 31.58 7.87
N ALA A 479 -33.45 32.80 7.49
CA ALA A 479 -34.02 34.00 8.08
C ALA A 479 -34.40 35.00 6.99
N LYS A 480 -35.31 35.91 7.32
CA LYS A 480 -35.73 37.02 6.47
C LYS A 480 -35.38 38.35 7.12
N LEU A 481 -35.01 39.33 6.30
CA LEU A 481 -34.88 40.71 6.74
C LEU A 481 -36.27 41.28 7.06
N LEU A 482 -36.47 41.76 8.29
CA LEU A 482 -37.71 42.42 8.72
C LEU A 482 -37.63 43.94 8.57
N ASN A 483 -36.53 44.53 9.02
CA ASN A 483 -36.28 45.96 8.90
C ASN A 483 -34.78 46.24 8.84
N GLU A 484 -34.44 47.38 8.27
CA GLU A 484 -33.08 47.88 8.18
C GLU A 484 -33.09 49.40 8.42
N THR A 485 -32.16 49.85 9.25
CA THR A 485 -31.90 51.27 9.54
C THR A 485 -30.47 51.62 9.12
N GLU A 486 -30.06 52.88 9.32
CA GLU A 486 -28.68 53.29 9.08
C GLU A 486 -27.69 52.59 10.02
N GLU A 487 -28.12 52.20 11.23
CA GLU A 487 -27.25 51.66 12.29
C GLU A 487 -27.40 50.15 12.50
N SER A 488 -28.53 49.55 12.14
CA SER A 488 -28.86 48.16 12.48
C SER A 488 -29.79 47.51 11.45
N PHE A 489 -29.98 46.21 11.56
CA PHE A 489 -31.02 45.47 10.84
C PHE A 489 -31.61 44.38 11.73
N THR A 490 -32.90 44.09 11.56
CA THR A 490 -33.58 43.01 12.29
C THR A 490 -33.92 41.87 11.37
N ILE A 491 -33.56 40.66 11.78
CA ILE A 491 -33.88 39.42 11.07
C ILE A 491 -34.94 38.63 11.82
N GLU A 492 -35.73 37.83 11.09
CA GLU A 492 -36.65 36.84 11.65
C GLU A 492 -36.29 35.45 11.11
N ARG A 493 -35.97 34.53 12.03
CA ARG A 493 -35.69 33.13 11.70
C ARG A 493 -36.98 32.43 11.27
N ILE A 494 -36.89 31.62 10.21
CA ILE A 494 -37.99 30.82 9.70
C ILE A 494 -38.07 29.54 10.53
N PHE A 495 -39.26 29.23 11.04
CA PHE A 495 -39.48 28.01 11.82
C PHE A 495 -39.24 26.76 10.96
N GLU A 496 -38.35 25.89 11.44
CA GLU A 496 -38.13 24.56 10.89
C GLU A 496 -38.29 23.53 12.02
N PRO A 497 -39.30 22.64 11.97
CA PRO A 497 -39.61 21.75 13.10
C PRO A 497 -38.51 20.72 13.38
N LYS A 498 -37.62 20.50 12.43
CA LYS A 498 -36.53 19.53 12.51
C LYS A 498 -35.29 20.07 11.82
N LEU A 499 -34.15 19.97 12.48
CA LEU A 499 -32.85 20.44 12.02
C LEU A 499 -31.83 19.32 11.97
N ASN A 500 -30.90 19.40 11.03
CA ASN A 500 -29.69 18.58 11.03
C ASN A 500 -28.52 19.44 11.55
N THR A 501 -28.14 19.21 12.81
CA THR A 501 -27.02 19.91 13.44
C THR A 501 -25.73 19.11 13.28
N LYS A 502 -24.58 19.70 13.64
CA LYS A 502 -23.30 18.99 13.70
C LYS A 502 -23.29 17.83 14.71
N ASN A 503 -24.21 17.87 15.68
CA ASN A 503 -24.36 16.87 16.74
C ASN A 503 -25.56 15.94 16.48
N GLY A 504 -26.09 15.92 15.24
CA GLY A 504 -27.22 15.07 14.85
C GLY A 504 -28.53 15.81 14.70
N THR A 505 -29.62 15.04 14.63
CA THR A 505 -30.98 15.57 14.47
C THR A 505 -31.41 16.34 15.71
N ALA A 506 -32.06 17.50 15.51
CA ALA A 506 -32.71 18.26 16.57
C ALA A 506 -34.16 18.61 16.19
N PHE A 507 -35.00 18.77 17.21
CA PHE A 507 -36.37 19.28 17.08
C PHE A 507 -36.44 20.71 17.58
N VAL A 508 -37.29 21.52 16.94
CA VAL A 508 -37.46 22.91 17.29
C VAL A 508 -38.86 23.17 17.81
N LYS A 509 -38.94 23.89 18.93
CA LYS A 509 -40.20 24.43 19.47
C LYS A 509 -40.10 25.93 19.63
N GLU A 510 -41.22 26.60 19.51
CA GLU A 510 -41.34 28.02 19.81
C GLU A 510 -41.79 28.21 21.25
N GLU A 511 -41.02 28.97 22.03
CA GLU A 511 -41.33 29.30 23.42
C GLU A 511 -40.78 30.70 23.73
N ASP A 512 -41.61 31.57 24.31
CA ASP A 512 -41.23 32.94 24.75
C ASP A 512 -40.44 33.77 23.71
N GLY A 513 -40.84 33.71 22.43
CA GLY A 513 -40.18 34.46 21.35
C GLY A 513 -38.81 33.90 20.94
N LYS A 514 -38.49 32.69 21.36
CA LYS A 514 -37.29 31.94 20.99
C LYS A 514 -37.64 30.62 20.32
N PHE A 515 -36.69 30.11 19.56
CA PHE A 515 -36.66 28.72 19.14
C PHE A 515 -35.80 27.92 20.11
N ILE A 516 -36.42 26.95 20.78
CA ILE A 516 -35.80 25.95 21.63
C ILE A 516 -35.43 24.75 20.76
N ILE A 517 -34.14 24.52 20.58
CA ILE A 517 -33.57 23.47 19.74
C ILE A 517 -33.17 22.33 20.67
N THR A 518 -33.82 21.18 20.56
CA THR A 518 -33.54 20.00 21.40
C THR A 518 -32.98 18.87 20.55
N LEU A 519 -31.77 18.40 20.87
CA LEU A 519 -31.17 17.24 20.22
C LEU A 519 -32.05 15.99 20.43
N ASP A 520 -32.22 15.20 19.38
CA ASP A 520 -32.93 13.92 19.45
C ASP A 520 -32.04 12.85 20.08
N THR A 521 -32.29 12.57 21.35
CA THR A 521 -31.54 11.60 22.16
C THR A 521 -32.29 10.30 22.42
N GLN A 522 -33.52 10.15 21.90
CA GLN A 522 -34.42 9.05 22.30
C GLN A 522 -33.84 7.66 22.02
N ASN A 523 -33.03 7.54 20.98
CA ASN A 523 -32.39 6.29 20.58
C ASN A 523 -30.90 6.20 20.95
N LEU A 524 -30.37 7.22 21.63
CA LEU A 524 -28.96 7.28 22.00
C LEU A 524 -28.71 6.54 23.31
N LYS A 525 -27.67 5.71 23.36
CA LYS A 525 -27.29 4.93 24.54
C LYS A 525 -25.83 5.18 24.90
N ILE A 526 -25.52 5.01 26.18
CA ILE A 526 -24.12 4.97 26.64
C ILE A 526 -23.40 3.85 25.90
N GLY A 527 -22.25 4.17 25.32
CA GLY A 527 -21.45 3.30 24.47
C GLY A 527 -21.63 3.52 22.97
N ASP A 528 -22.70 4.20 22.54
CA ASP A 528 -22.92 4.48 21.12
C ASP A 528 -21.85 5.42 20.57
N ARG A 529 -21.58 5.33 19.26
CA ARG A 529 -20.75 6.31 18.55
C ARG A 529 -21.61 7.43 18.00
N MET A 530 -21.23 8.66 18.32
CA MET A 530 -21.90 9.89 17.90
C MET A 530 -20.93 10.74 17.06
N TYR A 531 -21.43 11.33 15.98
CA TYR A 531 -20.71 12.40 15.29
C TYR A 531 -21.07 13.73 15.92
N THR A 532 -20.03 14.52 16.20
CA THR A 532 -20.13 15.81 16.90
C THR A 532 -19.37 16.86 16.12
N GLU A 533 -19.51 18.13 16.50
CA GLU A 533 -18.67 19.19 15.93
C GLU A 533 -17.17 19.02 16.18
N TYR A 534 -16.78 18.15 17.12
CA TYR A 534 -15.40 17.78 17.43
C TYR A 534 -14.95 16.46 16.75
N GLY A 535 -15.81 15.86 15.92
CA GLY A 535 -15.57 14.57 15.27
C GLY A 535 -16.38 13.41 15.87
N SER A 536 -16.03 12.18 15.51
CA SER A 536 -16.67 10.97 16.05
C SER A 536 -16.15 10.65 17.45
N GLY A 537 -17.06 10.43 18.39
CA GLY A 537 -16.71 10.00 19.75
C GLY A 537 -17.70 8.99 20.32
N LYS A 538 -17.33 8.38 21.44
CA LYS A 538 -18.14 7.44 22.20
C LYS A 538 -18.95 8.19 23.25
N VAL A 539 -20.25 7.94 23.33
CA VAL A 539 -21.10 8.48 24.39
C VAL A 539 -20.75 7.80 25.71
N ILE A 540 -20.31 8.56 26.70
CA ILE A 540 -19.95 8.04 28.02
C ILE A 540 -21.00 8.35 29.08
N GLU A 541 -21.78 9.43 28.89
CA GLU A 541 -22.85 9.83 29.80
C GLU A 541 -23.96 10.55 29.04
N ILE A 542 -25.21 10.34 29.47
CA ILE A 542 -26.39 11.03 28.94
C ILE A 542 -27.18 11.58 30.13
N ASN A 543 -27.25 12.90 30.21
CA ASN A 543 -28.00 13.64 31.22
C ASN A 543 -29.19 14.37 30.55
N GLU A 544 -30.07 14.97 31.36
CA GLU A 544 -31.23 15.72 30.84
C GLU A 544 -30.81 16.91 29.95
N ASN A 545 -29.70 17.57 30.32
CA ASN A 545 -29.25 18.83 29.69
C ASN A 545 -27.99 18.69 28.83
N GLU A 546 -27.29 17.57 28.90
CA GLU A 546 -26.05 17.35 28.17
C GLU A 546 -25.77 15.88 27.87
N ILE A 547 -24.97 15.66 26.82
CA ILE A 547 -24.35 14.38 26.48
C ILE A 547 -22.85 14.56 26.64
N VAL A 548 -22.20 13.66 27.37
CA VAL A 548 -20.75 13.63 27.48
C VAL A 548 -20.21 12.63 26.46
N VAL A 549 -19.34 13.12 25.57
CA VAL A 549 -18.78 12.35 24.46
C VAL A 549 -17.26 12.32 24.55
N ASP A 550 -16.69 11.12 24.57
CA ASP A 550 -15.25 10.90 24.52
C ASP A 550 -14.77 10.76 23.06
N THR A 551 -14.00 11.73 22.59
CA THR A 551 -13.44 11.76 21.22
C THR A 551 -12.01 11.20 21.14
N ASN A 552 -11.51 10.57 22.20
CA ASN A 552 -10.24 9.85 22.16
C ASN A 552 -10.30 8.65 21.20
N HIS A 553 -9.13 8.24 20.71
CA HIS A 553 -9.03 6.96 20.02
C HIS A 553 -9.40 5.83 21.01
N PRO A 554 -10.13 4.76 20.60
CA PRO A 554 -10.54 3.68 21.51
C PRO A 554 -9.37 2.98 22.24
N LEU A 555 -8.17 3.07 21.69
CA LEU A 555 -6.93 2.52 22.25
C LEU A 555 -6.01 3.59 22.89
N ALA A 556 -6.45 4.84 23.00
CA ALA A 556 -5.67 5.90 23.65
C ALA A 556 -5.42 5.57 25.13
N GLY A 557 -4.21 5.83 25.61
CA GLY A 557 -3.77 5.49 26.96
C GLY A 557 -3.61 3.98 27.21
N LYS A 558 -3.69 3.13 26.19
CA LYS A 558 -3.49 1.69 26.30
C LYS A 558 -2.11 1.29 25.79
N THR A 559 -1.43 0.47 26.58
CA THR A 559 -0.26 -0.27 26.12
C THR A 559 -0.69 -1.42 25.22
N LEU A 560 -0.06 -1.54 24.05
CA LEU A 560 -0.34 -2.57 23.07
C LEU A 560 0.75 -3.65 23.10
N ILE A 561 0.33 -4.91 23.04
CA ILE A 561 1.23 -6.07 23.01
C ILE A 561 0.96 -6.85 21.73
N PHE A 562 1.94 -6.93 20.84
CA PHE A 562 1.86 -7.67 19.60
C PHE A 562 2.68 -8.95 19.71
N ASN A 563 2.06 -10.09 19.47
CA ASN A 563 2.79 -11.32 19.14
C ASN A 563 2.88 -11.40 17.63
N VAL A 564 4.10 -11.28 17.10
CA VAL A 564 4.39 -11.17 15.68
C VAL A 564 5.15 -12.39 15.20
N LYS A 565 4.86 -12.83 13.99
CA LYS A 565 5.60 -13.86 13.26
C LYS A 565 5.98 -13.35 11.88
N ILE A 566 7.25 -13.47 11.53
CA ILE A 566 7.71 -13.13 10.18
C ILE A 566 7.31 -14.26 9.23
N VAL A 567 6.54 -13.92 8.20
CA VAL A 567 6.06 -14.86 7.19
C VAL A 567 6.96 -14.84 5.96
N GLU A 568 7.34 -13.66 5.50
CA GLU A 568 8.14 -13.45 4.30
C GLU A 568 8.94 -12.15 4.44
N ILE A 569 10.13 -12.13 3.84
CA ILE A 569 10.96 -10.93 3.71
C ILE A 569 11.29 -10.82 2.22
N ARG A 570 11.09 -9.64 1.65
CA ARG A 570 11.57 -9.28 0.31
C ARG A 570 12.55 -8.14 0.43
N LYS A 571 13.72 -8.34 -0.16
CA LYS A 571 14.80 -7.36 -0.09
C LYS A 571 14.52 -6.20 -1.03
N HIS A 572 14.72 -4.97 -0.57
CA HIS A 572 14.73 -3.84 -1.50
C HIS A 572 16.06 -3.82 -2.28
N ILE A 573 16.04 -3.25 -3.47
CA ILE A 573 17.26 -3.02 -4.23
C ILE A 573 17.80 -1.67 -3.80
N THR A 574 18.83 -1.68 -2.95
CA THR A 574 19.66 -0.49 -2.74
C THR A 574 20.42 -0.25 -4.05
N GLN A 575 20.04 0.80 -4.81
CA GLN A 575 20.72 1.17 -6.07
C GLN A 575 22.17 1.61 -5.82
#